data_AF-A0A151HH17-F1
#
_entry.id   AF-A0A151HH17-F1
#
_cell.length_a   1.000
_cell.length_b   1.000
_cell.length_c   1.000
_cell.angle_alpha   90.00
_cell.angle_beta   90.00
_cell.angle_gamma   90.00
#
_symmetry.space_group_name_H-M   'P 1'
#
loop_
_entity.id
_entity.type
_entity.pdbx_description
1 polymer ?
#
loop_
_entity_poly.entity_id
_entity_poly.type
_entity_poly.pdbx_seq_one_letter_code
_entity_poly.pdbx_strand_id
1 'polypeptide(L)'
;MGRKMKVAVLGSRDNLCVHAVSQKLRGGALNAACKKKLRGEGCKFYSSSVREKEKIAQVLQACGPMDVEDLKACATGCSPPGVEKVQFCPFYTMRDYQEKSDLVLLPYNYLLDPSSQLLKPGSLANSILIIDEAHNVEQ
;
A
#
# COMPACT_ATOMS: atom_id res chain seq x y z
N MET A 1 10.58 8.40 24.79
CA MET A 1 9.42 8.12 23.93
C MET A 1 9.88 7.16 22.85
N GLY A 2 9.39 5.91 22.83
CA GLY A 2 9.89 4.87 21.93
C GLY A 2 9.51 5.13 20.47
N ARG A 3 10.39 4.74 19.54
CA ARG A 3 10.10 4.77 18.10
C ARG A 3 8.93 3.81 17.81
N LYS A 4 7.85 4.31 17.20
CA LYS A 4 6.77 3.45 16.69
C LYS A 4 7.27 2.67 15.46
N MET A 5 6.96 1.37 15.40
CA MET A 5 7.28 0.50 14.27
C MET A 5 6.54 0.96 13.02
N LYS A 6 7.25 1.06 11.90
CA LYS A 6 6.68 1.44 10.61
C LYS A 6 6.36 0.19 9.81
N VAL A 7 5.08 -0.02 9.49
CA VAL A 7 4.62 -1.20 8.74
C VAL A 7 4.10 -0.76 7.37
N ALA A 8 4.50 -1.44 6.31
CA ALA A 8 3.89 -1.32 4.99
C ALA A 8 3.13 -2.59 4.65
N VAL A 9 1.87 -2.43 4.21
CA VAL A 9 1.05 -3.52 3.71
C VAL A 9 0.98 -3.41 2.19
N LEU A 10 1.56 -4.40 1.53
CA LEU A 10 1.60 -4.51 0.08
C LEU A 10 0.53 -5.49 -0.41
N GLY A 11 -0.08 -5.18 -1.55
CA GLY A 11 -1.14 -6.01 -2.10
C GLY A 11 -1.64 -5.56 -3.47
N SER A 12 -2.60 -6.30 -4.00
CA SER A 12 -3.23 -6.00 -5.29
C SER A 12 -4.09 -4.74 -5.22
N ARG A 13 -4.44 -4.20 -6.39
CA ARG A 13 -5.43 -3.11 -6.48
C ARG A 13 -6.82 -3.56 -6.02
N ASP A 14 -7.14 -4.85 -6.12
CA ASP A 14 -8.43 -5.38 -5.65
C ASP A 14 -8.63 -5.18 -4.16
N ASN A 15 -7.55 -5.34 -3.38
CA ASN A 15 -7.60 -5.24 -1.93
C ASN A 15 -7.42 -3.78 -1.47
N LEU A 16 -6.51 -3.03 -2.10
CA LEU A 16 -6.07 -1.72 -1.62
C LEU A 16 -6.75 -0.51 -2.29
N CYS A 17 -7.49 -0.68 -3.38
CA CYS A 17 -8.08 0.45 -4.09
C CYS A 17 -9.34 1.00 -3.39
N VAL A 18 -9.28 2.28 -2.99
CA VAL A 18 -10.39 3.04 -2.38
C VAL A 18 -11.20 3.88 -3.38
N HIS A 19 -10.79 3.93 -4.65
CA HIS A 19 -11.58 4.61 -5.68
C HIS A 19 -12.79 3.74 -6.05
N ALA A 20 -13.99 4.34 -6.19
CA ALA A 20 -15.25 3.66 -6.53
C ALA A 20 -15.22 2.75 -7.78
N VAL A 21 -14.19 2.83 -8.61
CA VAL A 21 -14.02 1.94 -9.77
C VAL A 21 -13.77 0.50 -9.32
N SER A 22 -13.16 0.30 -8.14
CA SER A 22 -12.95 -1.03 -7.56
C SER A 22 -14.25 -1.70 -7.14
N GLN A 23 -15.35 -0.97 -6.98
CA GLN A 23 -16.66 -1.60 -6.71
C GLN A 23 -17.21 -2.35 -7.92
N LYS A 24 -16.79 -1.98 -9.14
CA LYS A 24 -17.31 -2.52 -10.40
C LYS A 24 -16.31 -3.40 -11.14
N LEU A 25 -15.02 -3.13 -10.98
CA LEU A 25 -13.95 -3.81 -11.72
C LEU A 25 -13.03 -4.55 -10.75
N ARG A 26 -12.55 -5.71 -11.19
CA ARG A 26 -11.57 -6.54 -10.49
C ARG A 26 -10.43 -6.96 -11.41
N GLY A 27 -9.31 -7.38 -10.83
CA GLY A 27 -8.16 -7.98 -11.52
C GLY A 27 -7.64 -7.13 -12.68
N GLY A 28 -7.48 -7.76 -13.85
CA GLY A 28 -6.94 -7.11 -15.06
C GLY A 28 -7.74 -5.87 -15.50
N ALA A 29 -9.07 -5.90 -15.40
CA ALA A 29 -9.91 -4.77 -15.77
C ALA A 29 -9.71 -3.57 -14.82
N LEU A 30 -9.59 -3.82 -13.52
CA LEU A 30 -9.26 -2.78 -12.54
C LEU A 30 -7.87 -2.20 -12.78
N ASN A 31 -6.89 -3.04 -13.10
CA ASN A 31 -5.54 -2.62 -13.44
C ASN A 31 -5.52 -1.70 -14.67
N ALA A 32 -6.24 -2.07 -15.74
CA ALA A 32 -6.35 -1.27 -16.96
C ALA A 32 -7.05 0.08 -16.69
N ALA A 33 -8.15 0.07 -15.94
CA ALA A 33 -8.89 1.28 -15.58
C ALA A 33 -8.05 2.22 -14.71
N CYS A 34 -7.30 1.68 -13.74
CA CYS A 34 -6.37 2.45 -12.92
C CYS A 34 -5.32 3.14 -13.81
N LYS A 35 -4.64 2.39 -14.69
CA LYS A 35 -3.66 2.95 -15.63
C LYS A 35 -4.26 4.02 -16.55
N LYS A 36 -5.49 3.83 -17.03
CA LYS A 36 -6.21 4.83 -17.85
C LYS A 36 -6.45 6.13 -17.06
N LYS A 37 -6.89 6.04 -15.81
CA LYS A 37 -7.10 7.21 -14.95
C LYS A 37 -5.81 7.96 -14.64
N LEU A 38 -4.70 7.25 -14.44
CA LEU A 38 -3.40 7.88 -14.22
C LEU A 38 -2.88 8.68 -15.42
N ARG A 39 -3.28 8.33 -16.65
CA ARG A 39 -2.88 9.04 -17.88
C ARG A 39 -3.88 10.10 -18.35
N GLY A 40 -5.09 10.14 -17.79
CA GLY A 40 -6.19 10.97 -18.28
C GLY A 40 -6.87 11.73 -17.15
N GLU A 41 -8.11 11.32 -16.81
CA GLU A 41 -9.02 11.97 -15.86
C GLU A 41 -8.45 12.21 -14.44
N GLY A 42 -7.33 11.57 -14.09
CA GLY A 42 -6.72 11.65 -12.78
C GLY A 42 -7.43 10.75 -11.76
N CYS A 43 -6.65 10.25 -10.80
CA CYS A 43 -7.19 9.61 -9.61
C CYS A 43 -6.90 10.53 -8.43
N LYS A 44 -7.93 11.13 -7.82
CA LYS A 44 -7.75 12.09 -6.71
C LYS A 44 -6.85 11.54 -5.59
N PHE A 45 -7.02 10.27 -5.24
CA PHE A 45 -6.24 9.61 -4.20
C PHE A 45 -4.77 9.48 -4.58
N TYR A 46 -4.47 9.17 -5.84
CA TYR A 46 -3.10 9.12 -6.33
C TYR A 46 -2.48 10.51 -6.41
N SER A 47 -3.22 11.50 -6.92
CA SER A 47 -2.75 12.88 -6.99
C SER A 47 -2.37 13.41 -5.60
N SER A 48 -3.19 13.13 -4.58
CA SER A 48 -2.86 13.46 -3.19
C SER A 48 -1.67 12.68 -2.66
N SER A 49 -1.53 11.39 -2.98
CA SER A 49 -0.32 10.60 -2.63
C SER A 49 0.97 11.25 -3.14
N VAL A 50 0.93 11.86 -4.33
CA VAL A 50 2.10 12.52 -4.92
C VAL A 50 2.36 13.89 -4.29
N ARG A 51 1.30 14.67 -4.03
CA ARG A 51 1.40 16.05 -3.52
C ARG A 51 1.70 16.13 -2.02
N GLU A 52 1.16 15.21 -1.22
CA GLU A 52 1.13 15.30 0.25
C GLU A 52 2.00 14.22 0.92
N LYS A 53 3.10 13.80 0.26
CA LYS A 53 3.96 12.68 0.71
C LYS A 53 4.39 12.77 2.17
N GLU A 54 4.87 13.93 2.60
CA GLU A 54 5.39 14.14 3.96
C GLU A 54 4.26 14.06 5.00
N LYS A 55 3.15 14.74 4.71
CA LYS A 55 1.95 14.73 5.53
C LYS A 55 1.40 13.32 5.72
N ILE A 56 1.31 12.56 4.62
CA ILE A 56 0.88 11.16 4.66
C ILE A 56 1.85 10.32 5.50
N ALA A 57 3.16 10.51 5.36
CA ALA A 57 4.14 9.78 6.17
C ALA A 57 4.01 10.07 7.67
N GLN A 58 3.68 11.31 8.05
CA GLN A 58 3.41 11.68 9.45
C GLN A 58 2.14 11.02 9.97
N VAL A 59 1.06 11.02 9.17
CA VAL A 59 -0.20 10.35 9.51
C VAL A 59 0.00 8.85 9.69
N LEU A 60 0.71 8.19 8.77
CA LEU A 60 1.02 6.75 8.88
C LEU A 60 1.81 6.42 10.15
N GLN A 61 2.76 7.28 10.53
CA GLN A 61 3.51 7.12 11.79
C GLN A 61 2.65 7.37 13.04
N ALA A 62 1.73 8.33 12.96
CA ALA A 62 0.81 8.64 14.06
C ALA A 62 -0.17 7.48 14.28
N CYS A 63 -0.77 6.95 13.21
CA CYS A 63 -1.67 5.80 13.22
C CYS A 63 -0.96 4.52 13.70
N GLY A 64 0.29 4.29 13.27
CA GLY A 64 1.02 3.06 13.57
C GLY A 64 0.65 1.91 12.62
N PRO A 65 0.92 0.66 13.01
CA PRO A 65 0.53 -0.52 12.23
C PRO A 65 -0.98 -0.57 11.99
N MET A 66 -1.39 -0.83 10.75
CA MET A 66 -2.79 -0.93 10.33
C MET A 66 -2.96 -2.18 9.50
N ASP A 67 -4.12 -2.83 9.61
CA ASP A 67 -4.54 -3.83 8.64
C ASP A 67 -5.03 -3.16 7.34
N VAL A 68 -5.51 -3.97 6.40
CA VAL A 68 -5.96 -3.49 5.09
C VAL A 68 -7.17 -2.54 5.23
N GLU A 69 -8.07 -2.83 6.15
CA GLU A 69 -9.35 -2.13 6.31
C GLU A 69 -9.15 -0.79 7.02
N ASP A 70 -8.34 -0.77 8.07
CA ASP A 70 -7.89 0.43 8.77
C ASP A 70 -7.09 1.34 7.83
N LEU A 71 -6.20 0.77 7.02
CA LEU A 71 -5.43 1.52 6.04
C LEU A 71 -6.34 2.21 5.02
N LYS A 72 -7.40 1.52 4.55
CA LYS A 72 -8.38 2.09 3.62
C LYS A 72 -9.22 3.17 4.28
N ALA A 73 -9.65 2.97 5.53
CA ALA A 73 -10.36 3.98 6.30
C ALA A 73 -9.49 5.24 6.45
N CYS A 74 -8.24 5.09 6.89
CA CYS A 74 -7.28 6.19 7.00
C CYS A 74 -7.10 6.93 5.66
N ALA A 75 -6.92 6.19 4.56
CA ALA A 75 -6.73 6.73 3.23
C ALA A 75 -7.93 7.48 2.63
N THR A 76 -9.13 7.26 3.19
CA THR A 76 -10.34 8.00 2.82
C THR A 76 -10.59 9.23 3.69
N GLY A 77 -9.75 9.46 4.72
CA GLY A 77 -9.87 10.57 5.67
C GLY A 77 -10.52 10.19 6.99
N CYS A 78 -10.75 8.90 7.26
CA CYS A 78 -11.25 8.37 8.52
C CYS A 78 -10.08 7.94 9.41
N SER A 79 -9.28 8.91 9.87
CA SER A 79 -8.15 8.67 10.78
C SER A 79 -8.59 8.77 12.26
N PRO A 80 -7.84 8.17 13.21
CA PRO A 80 -8.14 8.24 14.64
C PRO A 80 -8.21 9.68 15.18
N PRO A 81 -8.89 9.93 16.32
CA PRO A 81 -8.90 11.24 16.96
C PRO A 81 -7.49 11.77 17.23
N GLY A 82 -7.26 13.04 16.91
CA GLY A 82 -5.94 13.68 17.06
C GLY A 82 -4.97 13.43 15.91
N VAL A 83 -5.35 12.63 14.91
CA VAL A 83 -4.56 12.45 13.68
C VAL A 83 -5.15 13.31 12.55
N GLU A 84 -4.28 13.99 11.81
CA GLU A 84 -4.71 14.83 10.70
C GLU A 84 -5.36 14.02 9.59
N LYS A 85 -6.47 14.53 9.04
CA LYS A 85 -7.17 13.88 7.93
C LYS A 85 -6.42 14.09 6.63
N VAL A 86 -6.11 12.99 5.96
CA VAL A 86 -5.48 12.97 4.63
C VAL A 86 -6.21 12.00 3.73
N GLN A 87 -6.13 12.24 2.43
CA GLN A 87 -6.58 11.27 1.43
C GLN A 87 -5.40 10.83 0.60
N PHE A 88 -5.28 9.53 0.36
CA PHE A 88 -4.20 8.98 -0.43
C PHE A 88 -4.62 7.68 -1.09
N CYS A 89 -3.86 7.22 -2.08
CA CYS A 89 -4.05 5.92 -2.70
C CYS A 89 -3.23 4.87 -1.92
N PRO A 90 -3.85 3.92 -1.19
CA PRO A 90 -3.11 2.93 -0.40
C PRO A 90 -2.14 2.11 -1.26
N PHE A 91 -2.59 1.70 -2.45
CA PHE A 91 -1.78 0.90 -3.38
C PHE A 91 -0.45 1.56 -3.75
N TYR A 92 -0.45 2.86 -4.09
CA TYR A 92 0.80 3.55 -4.45
C TYR A 92 1.56 4.04 -3.22
N THR A 93 0.85 4.54 -2.20
CA THR A 93 1.49 5.04 -0.97
C THR A 93 2.26 3.94 -0.26
N MET A 94 1.69 2.74 -0.08
CA MET A 94 2.39 1.63 0.61
C MET A 94 3.59 1.13 -0.19
N ARG A 95 3.50 1.12 -1.53
CA ARG A 95 4.64 0.77 -2.39
C ARG A 95 5.79 1.76 -2.27
N ASP A 96 5.52 3.04 -2.04
CA ASP A 96 6.57 4.01 -1.75
C ASP A 96 7.04 3.92 -0.30
N TYR A 97 6.13 3.67 0.64
CA TYR A 97 6.41 3.62 2.07
C TYR A 97 7.30 2.43 2.47
N GLN A 98 7.24 1.31 1.73
CA GLN A 98 8.00 0.09 2.03
C GLN A 98 9.50 0.32 2.25
N GLU A 99 10.12 1.28 1.54
CA GLU A 99 11.56 1.59 1.69
C GLU A 99 11.91 2.19 3.06
N LYS A 100 10.91 2.75 3.75
CA LYS A 100 11.06 3.40 5.06
C LYS A 100 10.47 2.56 6.19
N SER A 101 9.95 1.37 5.87
CA SER A 101 9.26 0.48 6.81
C SER A 101 10.25 -0.46 7.52
N ASP A 102 9.95 -0.75 8.77
CA ASP A 102 10.64 -1.78 9.57
C ASP A 102 10.11 -3.18 9.24
N LEU A 103 8.84 -3.27 8.83
CA LEU A 103 8.16 -4.50 8.47
C LEU A 103 7.36 -4.28 7.19
N VAL A 104 7.51 -5.19 6.23
CA VAL A 104 6.73 -5.23 5.00
C VAL A 104 5.93 -6.52 4.98
N LEU A 105 4.61 -6.40 4.92
CA LEU A 105 3.67 -7.52 4.77
C LEU A 105 3.25 -7.60 3.31
N LEU A 106 3.44 -8.75 2.67
CA LEU A 106 3.06 -8.98 1.28
C LEU A 106 2.67 -10.44 1.04
N PRO A 107 1.79 -10.74 0.07
CA PRO A 107 1.55 -12.13 -0.34
C PRO A 107 2.79 -12.74 -1.00
N TYR A 108 3.11 -14.00 -0.69
CA TYR A 108 4.34 -14.65 -1.16
C TYR A 108 4.42 -14.78 -2.69
N ASN A 109 3.28 -14.84 -3.40
CA ASN A 109 3.23 -14.88 -4.87
C ASN A 109 4.02 -13.73 -5.52
N TYR A 110 4.11 -12.58 -4.87
CA TYR A 110 4.84 -11.41 -5.36
C TYR A 110 6.37 -11.51 -5.19
N LEU A 111 6.85 -12.40 -4.31
CA LEU A 111 8.26 -12.75 -4.20
C LEU A 111 8.70 -13.67 -5.33
N LEU A 112 7.82 -14.60 -5.72
CA LEU A 112 8.11 -15.65 -6.69
C LEU A 112 7.90 -15.19 -8.14
N ASP A 113 7.05 -14.18 -8.36
CA ASP A 113 6.79 -13.59 -9.67
C ASP A 113 7.46 -12.21 -9.84
N PRO A 114 8.62 -12.12 -10.53
CA PRO A 114 9.30 -10.86 -10.81
C PRO A 114 8.46 -9.89 -11.66
N SER A 115 7.50 -10.40 -12.45
CA SER A 115 6.66 -9.59 -13.33
C SER A 115 5.68 -8.72 -12.56
N SER A 116 5.41 -9.08 -11.30
CA SER A 116 4.51 -8.36 -10.41
C SER A 116 5.06 -6.99 -9.97
N GLN A 117 6.39 -6.81 -10.00
CA GLN A 117 7.14 -5.58 -9.71
C GLN A 117 6.70 -4.86 -8.42
N LEU A 118 6.12 -5.59 -7.47
CA LEU A 118 5.44 -4.96 -6.34
C LEU A 118 6.45 -4.47 -5.28
N LEU A 119 7.47 -5.28 -5.04
CA LEU A 119 8.70 -4.90 -4.34
C LEU A 119 9.58 -4.06 -5.25
N LYS A 120 10.30 -3.10 -4.65
CA LYS A 120 11.30 -2.33 -5.39
C LYS A 120 12.61 -3.13 -5.49
N PRO A 121 13.42 -2.92 -6.54
CA PRO A 121 14.73 -3.54 -6.65
C PRO A 121 15.57 -3.25 -5.40
N GLY A 122 16.17 -4.28 -4.82
CA GLY A 122 16.98 -4.15 -3.60
C GLY A 122 16.19 -4.06 -2.29
N SER A 123 14.84 -4.08 -2.30
CA SER A 123 14.02 -4.03 -1.08
C SER A 123 14.28 -5.20 -0.11
N LEU A 124 14.85 -6.30 -0.58
CA LEU A 124 15.19 -7.46 0.27
C LEU A 124 16.66 -7.47 0.72
N ALA A 125 17.49 -6.54 0.23
CA ALA A 125 18.88 -6.46 0.67
C ALA A 125 18.94 -6.11 2.16
N ASN A 126 19.82 -6.78 2.91
CA ASN A 126 19.98 -6.60 4.36
C ASN A 126 18.68 -6.78 5.15
N SER A 127 17.76 -7.61 4.66
CA SER A 127 16.46 -7.87 5.29
C SER A 127 16.34 -9.32 5.76
N ILE A 128 15.53 -9.55 6.78
CA ILE A 128 15.12 -10.90 7.20
C ILE A 128 13.82 -11.23 6.46
N LEU A 129 13.83 -12.29 5.64
CA LEU A 129 12.64 -12.80 5.00
C LEU A 129 12.02 -13.90 5.85
N ILE A 130 10.77 -13.69 6.27
CA ILE A 130 9.96 -14.69 6.96
C ILE A 130 8.86 -15.13 6.01
N ILE A 131 8.82 -16.43 5.70
CA ILE A 131 7.75 -17.03 4.92
C ILE A 131 6.86 -17.76 5.91
N ASP A 132 5.64 -17.24 6.07
CA ASP A 132 4.60 -17.94 6.80
C ASP A 132 3.99 -19.03 5.91
N GLU A 133 3.61 -20.16 6.50
CA GLU A 133 3.06 -21.32 5.78
C GLU A 133 3.89 -21.78 4.56
N ALA A 134 5.21 -21.85 4.74
CA ALA A 134 6.18 -22.16 3.67
C ALA A 134 5.94 -23.51 2.96
N HIS A 135 5.14 -24.41 3.55
CA HIS A 135 4.76 -25.68 2.94
C HIS A 135 3.96 -25.51 1.63
N ASN A 136 3.37 -24.34 1.38
CA ASN A 136 2.61 -24.04 0.16
C ASN A 136 3.47 -23.46 -0.99
N VAL A 137 4.77 -23.25 -0.78
CA VAL A 137 5.65 -22.58 -1.76
C VAL A 137 6.06 -23.50 -2.91
N GLU A 138 6.05 -24.82 -2.69
CA GLU A 138 6.55 -25.83 -3.64
C GLU A 138 5.44 -26.48 -4.49
N GLN A 139 4.17 -26.09 -4.28
CA GLN A 139 3.01 -26.58 -5.05
C GLN A 139 2.73 -25.68 -6.25
#